data_AF-A0A964IMH0-F1
#
_entry.id   AF-A0A964IMH0-F1
#
_cell.length_a   1.000
_cell.length_b   1.000
_cell.length_c   1.000
_cell.angle_alpha   90.00
_cell.angle_beta   90.00
_cell.angle_gamma   90.00
#
_symmetry.space_group_name_H-M   'P 1'
#
loop_
_entity.id
_entity.type
_entity.pdbx_description
1 polymer ?
#
loop_
_entity_poly.entity_id
_entity_poly.type
_entity_poly.pdbx_seq_one_letter_code
_entity_poly.pdbx_strand_id
1 'polypeptide(L)'
;MSVPARLQDEALIRRPRRAVAVVMAGCVAVAATWWGASLHAQPVAPAPRTVVVPATLVVDWPSRRIVTETGPRTLDTEMLPGAVAHVFALAAAVEAGLVSASSTHLCRRVATADGRRFACAHPDLPRPLTPAEALAYACNDFFAELAKRLPRASLNDVRRRAGLAAIGDDVPWTSAVLGLAGPTTSPRTMMGAVARLAGVGPDAPVAMTPGTRALVRAGLRGAADYGPAATLRARGASALVKGGTSPLPGGRAVALVMAFTPPEAPTRAVLVAAPSGAGLDAAAIAADLVRPAGAVAAVAAQAPQAVPLVAAPVSSPPTDAALRTASGPTTVRVGVALANGKVRIDTLPLEDYVSRVISGEGQPRAGAAAHEALAIVIRTFALANRHRHRAEGYDLCDSTHCQVMRPSLKMAREAALATAGWV
;
A
#
# COMPACT_ATOMS: atom_id res chain seq x y z
N MET A 1 34.45 35.53 -47.21
CA MET A 1 34.87 36.93 -46.95
C MET A 1 33.68 37.61 -46.26
N SER A 2 33.71 38.19 -45.08
CA SER A 2 34.71 38.43 -44.05
C SER A 2 33.92 38.85 -42.80
N VAL A 3 34.37 38.48 -41.60
CA VAL A 3 33.94 39.12 -40.34
C VAL A 3 34.79 40.39 -40.15
N PRO A 4 34.25 41.44 -39.49
CA PRO A 4 35.02 42.17 -38.48
C PRO A 4 34.20 42.27 -37.17
N ALA A 5 34.68 41.93 -35.97
CA ALA A 5 35.83 42.40 -35.19
C ALA A 5 35.75 43.92 -34.89
N ARG A 6 35.22 44.29 -33.72
CA ARG A 6 35.94 44.75 -32.50
C ARG A 6 35.86 46.27 -32.37
N LEU A 7 35.61 46.76 -31.15
CA LEU A 7 36.42 47.79 -30.50
C LEU A 7 36.19 47.73 -28.98
N GLN A 8 37.32 47.69 -28.27
CA GLN A 8 37.52 47.75 -26.83
C GLN A 8 37.98 49.17 -26.48
N ASP A 9 37.73 49.61 -25.24
CA ASP A 9 38.50 50.59 -24.46
C ASP A 9 38.27 50.16 -22.98
N GLU A 10 39.20 49.65 -22.17
CA GLU A 10 40.52 50.10 -21.66
C GLU A 10 40.54 51.44 -20.91
N ALA A 11 40.67 51.37 -19.57
CA ALA A 11 41.75 51.98 -18.76
C ALA A 11 41.49 51.73 -17.23
N LEU A 12 42.31 50.98 -16.48
CA LEU A 12 43.61 51.33 -15.84
C LEU A 12 43.48 52.35 -14.67
N ILE A 13 43.72 52.04 -13.38
CA ILE A 13 45.01 51.99 -12.62
C ILE A 13 44.61 52.23 -11.12
N ARG A 14 45.06 51.56 -10.04
CA ARG A 14 46.40 51.56 -9.39
C ARG A 14 46.38 50.66 -8.13
N ARG A 15 47.46 49.91 -7.89
CA ARG A 15 47.78 49.20 -6.63
C ARG A 15 48.44 50.14 -5.61
N PRO A 16 48.64 49.66 -4.37
CA PRO A 16 50.01 49.60 -3.85
C PRO A 16 50.41 48.23 -3.30
N ARG A 17 51.73 48.04 -3.26
CA ARG A 17 52.50 46.85 -2.88
C ARG A 17 53.08 47.01 -1.47
N ARG A 18 53.29 45.89 -0.78
CA ARG A 18 54.45 45.43 0.04
C ARG A 18 53.92 44.54 1.18
N ALA A 19 54.51 43.45 1.66
CA ALA A 19 55.56 42.50 1.24
C ALA A 19 55.85 41.63 2.49
N VAL A 20 55.95 40.29 2.32
CA VAL A 20 56.85 39.36 3.06
C VAL A 20 56.44 39.08 4.54
N ALA A 21 56.35 37.86 5.10
CA ALA A 21 57.16 36.64 4.99
C ALA A 21 56.53 35.43 5.75
N VAL A 22 57.04 34.20 5.50
CA VAL A 22 57.24 33.07 6.47
C VAL A 22 55.97 32.23 6.79
N VAL A 23 55.81 30.90 6.54
CA VAL A 23 56.69 29.72 6.36
C VAL A 23 56.02 28.71 5.39
N MET A 24 56.76 28.20 4.41
CA MET A 24 56.51 26.92 3.73
C MET A 24 57.55 25.93 4.23
N ALA A 25 57.16 25.01 5.11
CA ALA A 25 57.94 23.84 5.51
C ALA A 25 57.00 22.83 6.20
N GLY A 26 56.60 21.78 5.50
CA GLY A 26 55.79 20.71 6.10
C GLY A 26 54.93 19.87 5.14
N CYS A 27 55.34 19.64 3.89
CA CYS A 27 54.59 18.77 2.96
C CYS A 27 55.36 17.55 2.44
N VAL A 28 56.55 17.20 2.95
CA VAL A 28 57.25 15.99 2.48
C VAL A 28 58.00 15.33 3.64
N ALA A 29 57.29 14.59 4.51
CA ALA A 29 57.86 13.51 5.35
C ALA A 29 56.81 12.80 6.24
N VAL A 30 55.65 12.36 5.74
CA VAL A 30 54.88 11.26 6.39
C VAL A 30 54.11 10.48 5.30
N ALA A 31 54.83 9.92 4.34
CA ALA A 31 54.27 9.06 3.29
C ALA A 31 54.71 7.59 3.42
N ALA A 32 55.19 7.16 4.60
CA ALA A 32 55.82 5.83 4.73
C ALA A 32 55.53 5.05 6.03
N THR A 33 54.49 5.38 6.80
CA THR A 33 54.19 4.63 8.05
C THR A 33 52.69 4.45 8.34
N TRP A 34 51.87 4.13 7.34
CA TRP A 34 50.51 3.61 7.58
C TRP A 34 50.20 2.44 6.63
N TRP A 35 51.15 1.52 6.48
CA TRP A 35 50.88 0.15 6.04
C TRP A 35 51.10 -0.75 7.25
N GLY A 36 50.02 -1.28 7.83
CA GLY A 36 50.11 -2.22 8.94
C GLY A 36 49.12 -1.97 10.09
N ALA A 37 47.83 -1.88 9.79
CA ALA A 37 46.80 -2.16 10.79
C ALA A 37 45.58 -2.76 10.08
N SER A 38 45.50 -4.09 10.10
CA SER A 38 44.29 -4.82 9.74
C SER A 38 43.17 -4.39 10.69
N LEU A 39 42.38 -3.41 10.27
CA LEU A 39 41.07 -3.13 10.87
C LEU A 39 40.21 -4.37 10.60
N HIS A 40 40.14 -5.26 11.59
CA HIS A 40 39.11 -6.26 11.67
C HIS A 40 37.79 -5.50 11.58
N ALA A 41 37.08 -5.66 10.46
CA ALA A 41 35.69 -5.25 10.35
C ALA A 41 34.95 -5.98 11.47
N GLN A 42 34.65 -5.27 12.56
CA GLN A 42 33.77 -5.81 13.58
C GLN A 42 32.43 -6.10 12.90
N PRO A 43 31.86 -7.30 13.08
CA PRO A 43 30.53 -7.58 12.57
C PRO A 43 29.58 -6.55 13.21
N VAL A 44 29.01 -5.68 12.37
CA VAL A 44 27.93 -4.80 12.79
C VAL A 44 26.82 -5.72 13.28
N ALA A 45 26.58 -5.72 14.58
CA ALA A 45 25.48 -6.47 15.17
C ALA A 45 24.19 -6.08 14.41
N PRO A 46 23.40 -7.05 13.92
CA PRO A 46 22.16 -6.72 13.25
C PRO A 46 21.31 -5.89 14.21
N ALA A 47 20.88 -4.71 13.76
CA ALA A 47 19.96 -3.87 14.52
C ALA A 47 18.80 -4.75 15.02
N PRO A 48 18.36 -4.59 16.28
CA PRO A 48 17.31 -5.41 16.83
C PRO A 48 16.11 -5.38 15.88
N ARG A 49 15.71 -6.57 15.40
CA ARG A 49 14.50 -6.75 14.60
C ARG A 49 13.33 -6.26 15.44
N THR A 50 12.94 -5.02 15.27
CA THR A 50 11.73 -4.47 15.87
C THR A 50 10.57 -5.21 15.23
N VAL A 51 9.99 -6.14 15.98
CA VAL A 51 8.77 -6.82 15.56
C VAL A 51 7.68 -5.76 15.50
N VAL A 52 7.29 -5.37 14.30
CA VAL A 52 6.19 -4.44 14.08
C VAL A 52 4.89 -5.20 14.34
N VAL A 53 4.33 -5.03 15.54
CA VAL A 53 3.04 -5.63 15.90
C VAL A 53 1.91 -4.72 15.41
N PRO A 54 0.92 -5.23 14.65
CA PRO A 54 -0.25 -4.43 14.28
C PRO A 54 -1.05 -4.06 15.53
N ALA A 55 -1.66 -2.89 15.51
CA ALA A 55 -2.65 -2.54 16.53
C ALA A 55 -4.01 -3.12 16.15
N THR A 56 -4.68 -3.76 17.10
CA THR A 56 -5.92 -4.49 16.86
C THR A 56 -6.89 -4.28 18.01
N LEU A 57 -8.18 -4.20 17.70
CA LEU A 57 -9.24 -4.10 18.69
C LEU A 57 -10.39 -5.02 18.25
N VAL A 58 -10.85 -5.87 19.17
CA VAL A 58 -12.05 -6.70 19.01
C VAL A 58 -13.04 -6.30 20.08
N VAL A 59 -14.27 -5.99 19.68
CA VAL A 59 -15.33 -5.49 20.55
C VAL A 59 -16.55 -6.38 20.43
N ASP A 60 -17.14 -6.75 21.57
CA ASP A 60 -18.52 -7.20 21.63
C ASP A 60 -19.41 -5.99 21.31
N TRP A 61 -19.95 -5.96 20.09
CA TRP A 61 -20.45 -4.72 19.51
C TRP A 61 -21.69 -4.16 20.22
N PRO A 62 -22.67 -4.97 20.65
CA PRO A 62 -23.83 -4.48 21.39
C PRO A 62 -23.45 -3.88 22.75
N SER A 63 -22.61 -4.56 23.54
CA SER A 63 -22.23 -4.09 24.89
C SER A 63 -21.08 -3.10 24.90
N ARG A 64 -20.37 -2.92 23.78
CA ARG A 64 -19.09 -2.20 23.65
C ARG A 64 -17.96 -2.75 24.50
N ARG A 65 -18.13 -3.94 25.07
CA ARG A 65 -17.08 -4.55 25.87
C ARG A 65 -15.91 -4.92 24.96
N ILE A 66 -14.73 -4.41 25.29
CA ILE A 66 -13.48 -4.82 24.64
C ILE A 66 -13.25 -6.31 24.95
N VAL A 67 -13.13 -7.12 23.90
CA VAL A 67 -12.82 -8.55 23.99
C VAL A 67 -11.31 -8.73 24.03
N THR A 68 -10.59 -8.10 23.09
CA THR A 68 -9.13 -8.06 23.04
C THR A 68 -8.68 -6.73 22.44
N GLU A 69 -7.51 -6.26 22.87
CA GLU A 69 -6.90 -5.05 22.35
C GLU A 69 -5.37 -5.15 22.35
N THR A 70 -4.73 -4.59 21.33
CA THR A 70 -3.28 -4.51 21.18
C THR A 70 -2.92 -3.19 20.53
N GLY A 71 -1.87 -2.53 21.04
CA GLY A 71 -1.41 -1.23 20.55
C GLY A 71 -2.45 -0.10 20.65
N PRO A 72 -3.14 0.11 21.80
CA PRO A 72 -4.22 1.09 21.94
C PRO A 72 -3.81 2.51 21.53
N ARG A 73 -2.57 2.92 21.85
CA ARG A 73 -2.02 4.23 21.44
C ARG A 73 -2.13 4.48 19.94
N THR A 74 -1.89 3.47 19.10
CA THR A 74 -2.00 3.58 17.63
C THR A 74 -3.46 3.74 17.20
N LEU A 75 -4.40 3.08 17.88
CA LEU A 75 -5.83 3.15 17.59
C LEU A 75 -6.46 4.49 18.00
N ASP A 76 -5.81 5.19 18.93
CA ASP A 76 -6.20 6.51 19.42
C ASP A 76 -5.34 7.64 18.83
N THR A 77 -4.37 7.31 17.96
CA THR A 77 -3.53 8.31 17.29
C THR A 77 -4.33 9.03 16.21
N GLU A 78 -4.29 10.36 16.27
CA GLU A 78 -4.88 11.25 15.27
C GLU A 78 -4.18 11.08 13.91
N MET A 79 -4.97 10.79 12.87
CA MET A 79 -4.48 10.65 11.51
C MET A 79 -5.52 11.12 10.49
N LEU A 80 -5.07 11.35 9.26
CA LEU A 80 -5.97 11.66 8.16
C LEU A 80 -6.87 10.43 7.85
N PRO A 81 -8.17 10.61 7.56
CA PRO A 81 -9.08 9.48 7.38
C PRO A 81 -8.77 8.59 6.17
N GLY A 82 -8.05 9.10 5.17
CA GLY A 82 -7.84 8.44 3.89
C GLY A 82 -9.17 7.99 3.28
N ALA A 83 -9.15 6.81 2.64
CA ALA A 83 -10.33 6.24 1.99
C ALA A 83 -11.52 5.97 2.92
N VAL A 84 -11.39 6.06 4.25
CA VAL A 84 -12.55 6.01 5.16
C VAL A 84 -13.46 7.22 4.93
N ALA A 85 -12.91 8.38 4.52
CA ALA A 85 -13.67 9.58 4.15
C ALA A 85 -14.72 9.33 3.06
N HIS A 86 -14.46 8.39 2.16
CA HIS A 86 -15.34 8.03 1.03
C HIS A 86 -16.74 7.59 1.50
N VAL A 87 -16.85 7.00 2.69
CA VAL A 87 -18.12 6.56 3.28
C VAL A 87 -19.05 7.76 3.50
N PHE A 88 -18.51 8.84 4.06
CA PHE A 88 -19.25 10.08 4.33
C PHE A 88 -19.48 10.90 3.07
N ALA A 89 -18.49 10.95 2.17
CA ALA A 89 -18.60 11.64 0.88
C ALA A 89 -19.72 11.04 0.02
N LEU A 90 -19.82 9.71 -0.03
CA LEU A 90 -20.87 9.04 -0.79
C LEU A 90 -22.26 9.31 -0.20
N ALA A 91 -22.41 9.16 1.12
CA ALA A 91 -23.69 9.44 1.77
C ALA A 91 -24.14 10.88 1.55
N ALA A 92 -23.23 11.85 1.68
CA ALA A 92 -23.53 13.26 1.42
C ALA A 92 -23.95 13.50 -0.03
N ALA A 93 -23.28 12.86 -0.99
CA ALA A 93 -23.61 13.03 -2.41
C ALA A 93 -24.95 12.41 -2.81
N VAL A 94 -25.31 11.25 -2.24
CA VAL A 94 -26.62 10.64 -2.49
C VAL A 94 -27.74 11.47 -1.88
N GLU A 95 -27.58 11.94 -0.64
CA GLU A 95 -28.58 12.80 0.01
C GLU A 95 -28.71 14.17 -0.68
N ALA A 96 -27.65 14.68 -1.29
CA ALA A 96 -27.67 15.88 -2.12
C ALA A 96 -28.21 15.64 -3.55
N GLY A 97 -28.61 14.42 -3.89
CA GLY A 97 -29.15 14.07 -5.22
C GLY A 97 -28.12 14.09 -6.36
N LEU A 98 -26.82 14.08 -6.05
CA LEU A 98 -25.75 14.16 -7.06
C LEU A 98 -25.45 12.82 -7.73
N VAL A 99 -25.68 11.73 -7.01
CA VAL A 99 -25.53 10.35 -7.47
C VAL A 99 -26.63 9.47 -6.86
N SER A 100 -26.97 8.40 -7.56
CA SER A 100 -27.97 7.40 -7.16
C SER A 100 -27.39 5.99 -7.32
N ALA A 101 -28.10 4.96 -6.87
CA ALA A 101 -27.69 3.57 -7.06
C ALA A 101 -27.46 3.17 -8.54
N SER A 102 -28.13 3.84 -9.48
CA SER A 102 -28.01 3.60 -10.92
C SER A 102 -26.97 4.50 -11.62
N SER A 103 -26.35 5.43 -10.89
CA SER A 103 -25.25 6.22 -11.45
C SER A 103 -24.08 5.32 -11.84
N THR A 104 -23.29 5.74 -12.82
CA THR A 104 -22.13 4.98 -13.27
C THR A 104 -20.93 5.90 -13.46
N HIS A 105 -19.73 5.36 -13.26
CA HIS A 105 -18.48 6.08 -13.43
C HIS A 105 -17.39 5.21 -14.03
N LEU A 106 -16.81 5.64 -15.15
CA LEU A 106 -15.66 4.97 -15.75
C LEU A 106 -14.37 5.46 -15.08
N CYS A 107 -13.73 4.57 -14.30
CA CYS A 107 -12.50 4.90 -13.58
C CYS A 107 -11.33 5.08 -14.55
N ARG A 108 -10.69 6.26 -14.53
CA ARG A 108 -9.49 6.57 -15.33
C ARG A 108 -8.19 6.04 -14.73
N ARG A 109 -8.29 5.21 -13.69
CA ARG A 109 -7.17 4.63 -12.90
C ARG A 109 -6.33 5.64 -12.11
N VAL A 110 -6.47 6.93 -12.40
CA VAL A 110 -5.74 8.02 -11.74
C VAL A 110 -6.71 9.14 -11.38
N ALA A 111 -6.66 9.55 -10.12
CA ALA A 111 -7.33 10.74 -9.61
C ALA A 111 -6.33 11.88 -9.51
N THR A 112 -6.81 13.12 -9.63
CA THR A 112 -6.00 14.32 -9.36
C THR A 112 -6.65 15.14 -8.26
N ALA A 113 -5.88 15.48 -7.23
CA ALA A 113 -6.29 16.41 -6.18
C ALA A 113 -5.13 17.36 -5.88
N ASP A 114 -5.40 18.67 -5.90
CA ASP A 114 -4.44 19.73 -5.58
C ASP A 114 -3.11 19.61 -6.35
N GLY A 115 -3.21 19.35 -7.66
CA GLY A 115 -2.05 19.18 -8.55
C GLY A 115 -1.29 17.85 -8.39
N ARG A 116 -1.73 16.97 -7.49
CA ARG A 116 -1.10 15.66 -7.22
C ARG A 116 -1.92 14.53 -7.82
N ARG A 117 -1.24 13.53 -8.39
CA ARG A 117 -1.87 12.34 -8.98
C ARG A 117 -1.86 11.17 -8.00
N PHE A 118 -2.99 10.47 -7.90
CA PHE A 118 -3.19 9.30 -7.05
C PHE A 118 -3.69 8.13 -7.88
N ALA A 119 -3.03 6.98 -7.79
CA ALA A 119 -3.49 5.76 -8.47
C ALA A 119 -4.68 5.14 -7.73
N CYS A 120 -5.58 4.50 -8.47
CA CYS A 120 -6.63 3.64 -7.92
C CYS A 120 -6.08 2.22 -7.75
N ALA A 121 -6.18 1.64 -6.55
CA ALA A 121 -5.58 0.35 -6.21
C ALA A 121 -6.44 -0.88 -6.58
N HIS A 122 -7.62 -0.67 -7.16
CA HIS A 122 -8.50 -1.76 -7.60
C HIS A 122 -8.14 -2.29 -8.99
N PRO A 123 -8.58 -3.51 -9.36
CA PRO A 123 -8.38 -4.06 -10.70
C PRO A 123 -8.93 -3.15 -11.80
N ASP A 124 -8.43 -3.33 -13.02
CA ASP A 124 -9.08 -2.71 -14.17
C ASP A 124 -10.44 -3.36 -14.41
N LEU A 125 -11.45 -2.53 -14.64
CA LEU A 125 -12.81 -2.99 -14.86
C LEU A 125 -13.19 -2.62 -16.29
N PRO A 126 -13.63 -3.58 -17.12
CA PRO A 126 -14.00 -3.33 -18.52
C PRO A 126 -15.34 -2.56 -18.64
N ARG A 127 -15.86 -2.03 -17.53
CA ARG A 127 -17.14 -1.32 -17.45
C ARG A 127 -17.10 -0.22 -16.39
N PRO A 128 -18.04 0.74 -16.44
CA PRO A 128 -18.25 1.67 -15.36
C PRO A 128 -18.57 1.00 -14.02
N LEU A 129 -18.10 1.62 -12.94
CA LEU A 129 -18.42 1.32 -11.55
C LEU A 129 -19.77 1.92 -11.17
N THR A 130 -20.54 1.21 -10.36
CA THR A 130 -21.62 1.80 -9.56
C THR A 130 -21.05 2.54 -8.34
N PRO A 131 -21.79 3.45 -7.68
CA PRO A 131 -21.30 4.12 -6.48
C PRO A 131 -21.02 3.16 -5.31
N ALA A 132 -21.77 2.05 -5.21
CA ALA A 132 -21.48 1.01 -4.23
C ALA A 132 -20.12 0.33 -4.52
N GLU A 133 -19.83 0.00 -5.77
CA GLU A 133 -18.53 -0.56 -6.17
C GLU A 133 -17.40 0.46 -6.00
N ALA A 134 -17.64 1.74 -6.31
CA ALA A 134 -16.67 2.81 -6.08
C ALA A 134 -16.30 2.91 -4.59
N LEU A 135 -17.27 2.75 -3.69
CA LEU A 135 -17.01 2.68 -2.24
C LEU A 135 -16.27 1.39 -1.84
N ALA A 136 -16.71 0.25 -2.38
CA ALA A 136 -16.13 -1.06 -2.12
C ALA A 136 -14.64 -1.10 -2.47
N TYR A 137 -14.29 -0.58 -3.65
CA TYR A 137 -12.93 -0.50 -4.15
C TYR A 137 -12.14 0.70 -3.65
N ALA A 138 -12.77 1.61 -2.90
CA ALA A 138 -12.18 2.89 -2.51
C ALA A 138 -11.62 3.69 -3.71
N CYS A 139 -12.40 3.81 -4.79
CA CYS A 139 -11.98 4.41 -6.06
C CYS A 139 -11.71 5.92 -5.91
N ASN A 140 -10.44 6.33 -5.87
CA ASN A 140 -10.06 7.73 -5.76
C ASN A 140 -10.60 8.59 -6.91
N ASP A 141 -10.64 8.06 -8.14
CA ASP A 141 -11.09 8.81 -9.32
C ASP A 141 -12.59 9.17 -9.24
N PHE A 142 -13.43 8.23 -8.77
CA PHE A 142 -14.84 8.50 -8.52
C PHE A 142 -15.04 9.62 -7.49
N PHE A 143 -14.35 9.55 -6.35
CA PHE A 143 -14.51 10.53 -5.28
C PHE A 143 -13.89 11.89 -5.63
N ALA A 144 -12.81 11.91 -6.42
CA ALA A 144 -12.25 13.15 -6.95
C ALA A 144 -13.20 13.82 -7.96
N GLU A 145 -13.86 13.04 -8.82
CA GLU A 145 -14.87 13.56 -9.74
C GLU A 145 -16.12 14.05 -9.01
N LEU A 146 -16.53 13.33 -7.97
CA LEU A 146 -17.63 13.71 -7.10
C LEU A 146 -17.35 15.03 -6.36
N ALA A 147 -16.11 15.23 -5.90
CA ALA A 147 -15.70 16.44 -5.18
C ALA A 147 -15.98 17.74 -5.96
N LYS A 148 -15.93 17.70 -7.30
CA LYS A 148 -16.20 18.87 -8.15
C LYS A 148 -17.63 19.40 -8.04
N ARG A 149 -18.57 18.56 -7.63
CA ARG A 149 -20.00 18.88 -7.54
C ARG A 149 -20.55 18.78 -6.12
N LEU A 150 -19.84 18.13 -5.20
CA LEU A 150 -20.27 17.96 -3.81
C LEU A 150 -20.10 19.27 -3.02
N PRO A 151 -21.19 19.85 -2.48
CA PRO A 151 -21.07 21.03 -1.62
C PRO A 151 -20.39 20.69 -0.29
N ARG A 152 -19.49 21.57 0.17
CA ARG A 152 -18.80 21.42 1.47
C ARG A 152 -19.79 21.33 2.62
N ALA A 153 -20.86 22.13 2.60
CA ALA A 153 -21.92 22.09 3.60
C ALA A 153 -22.56 20.70 3.73
N SER A 154 -22.89 20.05 2.61
CA SER A 154 -23.52 18.72 2.58
C SER A 154 -22.63 17.65 3.22
N LEU A 155 -21.32 17.65 2.92
CA LEU A 155 -20.39 16.72 3.57
C LEU A 155 -20.21 17.04 5.05
N ASN A 156 -20.08 18.31 5.41
CA ASN A 156 -19.92 18.73 6.80
C ASN A 156 -21.15 18.42 7.65
N ASP A 157 -22.36 18.48 7.09
CA ASP A 157 -23.59 18.03 7.76
C ASP A 157 -23.52 16.54 8.11
N VAL A 158 -23.17 15.69 7.14
CA VAL A 158 -23.02 14.25 7.36
C VAL A 158 -21.92 13.95 8.38
N ARG A 159 -20.77 14.63 8.27
CA ARG A 159 -19.64 14.49 9.22
C ARG A 159 -20.05 14.85 10.65
N ARG A 160 -20.70 16.00 10.85
CA ARG A 160 -21.18 16.45 12.16
C ARG A 160 -22.18 15.46 12.77
N ARG A 161 -23.17 15.02 11.99
CA ARG A 161 -24.13 13.99 12.45
C ARG A 161 -23.45 12.66 12.77
N ALA A 162 -22.37 12.33 12.09
CA ALA A 162 -21.56 11.16 12.38
C ALA A 162 -20.58 11.35 13.55
N GLY A 163 -20.52 12.51 14.20
CA GLY A 163 -19.60 12.80 15.31
C GLY A 163 -18.18 13.13 14.87
N LEU A 164 -17.99 13.62 13.64
CA LEU A 164 -16.70 14.04 13.09
C LEU A 164 -16.63 15.56 12.95
N ALA A 165 -15.42 16.11 13.08
CA ALA A 165 -15.16 17.52 12.88
C ALA A 165 -15.47 17.95 11.43
N ALA A 166 -15.99 19.17 11.28
CA ALA A 166 -16.23 19.80 9.98
C ALA A 166 -14.90 20.14 9.29
N ILE A 167 -14.92 20.11 7.96
CA ILE A 167 -13.80 20.52 7.11
C ILE A 167 -13.87 22.04 6.94
N GLY A 168 -12.78 22.74 7.28
CA GLY A 168 -12.64 24.19 7.12
C GLY A 168 -12.59 24.64 5.66
N ASP A 169 -12.83 25.94 5.44
CA ASP A 169 -12.86 26.51 4.08
C ASP A 169 -11.46 26.68 3.46
N ASP A 170 -10.44 26.78 4.31
CA ASP A 170 -9.02 26.83 3.97
C ASP A 170 -8.46 25.47 3.53
N VAL A 171 -9.19 24.38 3.77
CA VAL A 171 -8.76 23.02 3.44
C VAL A 171 -8.98 22.75 1.94
N PRO A 172 -7.95 22.26 1.22
CA PRO A 172 -8.07 21.85 -0.17
C PRO A 172 -9.18 20.79 -0.38
N TRP A 173 -10.19 21.15 -1.16
CA TRP A 173 -11.48 20.45 -1.13
C TRP A 173 -11.41 19.02 -1.65
N THR A 174 -10.79 18.80 -2.81
CA THR A 174 -10.69 17.45 -3.41
C THR A 174 -9.87 16.53 -2.50
N SER A 175 -8.77 17.00 -1.93
CA SER A 175 -8.02 16.20 -0.95
C SER A 175 -8.84 15.91 0.31
N ALA A 176 -9.65 16.84 0.79
CA ALA A 176 -10.52 16.59 1.94
C ALA A 176 -11.57 15.50 1.67
N VAL A 177 -12.17 15.49 0.47
CA VAL A 177 -13.11 14.45 0.04
C VAL A 177 -12.44 13.07 -0.05
N LEU A 178 -11.18 13.02 -0.49
CA LEU A 178 -10.35 11.81 -0.51
C LEU A 178 -9.78 11.42 0.87
N GLY A 179 -9.99 12.24 1.90
CA GLY A 179 -9.44 12.04 3.24
C GLY A 179 -7.92 12.24 3.33
N LEU A 180 -7.34 13.03 2.43
CA LEU A 180 -5.91 13.37 2.33
C LEU A 180 -5.58 14.76 2.89
N ALA A 181 -6.59 15.54 3.27
CA ALA A 181 -6.46 16.82 3.94
C ALA A 181 -7.65 17.05 4.90
N GLY A 182 -7.52 18.02 5.81
CA GLY A 182 -8.57 18.39 6.75
C GLY A 182 -8.38 17.80 8.15
N PRO A 183 -9.45 17.74 8.97
CA PRO A 183 -9.35 17.31 10.35
C PRO A 183 -8.85 15.87 10.46
N THR A 184 -7.87 15.65 11.34
CA THR A 184 -7.48 14.31 11.74
C THR A 184 -8.57 13.67 12.60
N THR A 185 -8.56 12.35 12.67
CA THR A 185 -9.43 11.58 13.57
C THR A 185 -8.72 10.30 13.96
N SER A 186 -8.92 9.80 15.17
CA SER A 186 -8.42 8.49 15.56
C SER A 186 -9.16 7.33 14.85
N PRO A 187 -8.48 6.21 14.56
CA PRO A 187 -9.12 5.00 14.04
C PRO A 187 -10.35 4.53 14.85
N ARG A 188 -10.32 4.63 16.18
CA ARG A 188 -11.46 4.26 17.04
C ARG A 188 -12.67 5.16 16.79
N THR A 189 -12.46 6.47 16.72
CA THR A 189 -13.53 7.44 16.44
C THR A 189 -14.09 7.26 15.02
N MET A 190 -13.22 7.00 14.03
CA MET A 190 -13.65 6.68 12.67
C MET A 190 -14.51 5.41 12.61
N MET A 191 -14.14 4.34 13.33
CA MET A 191 -14.94 3.11 13.39
C MET A 191 -16.36 3.38 13.90
N GLY A 192 -16.49 4.16 14.98
CA GLY A 192 -17.80 4.57 15.50
C GLY A 192 -18.62 5.40 14.50
N ALA A 193 -17.98 6.34 13.80
CA ALA A 193 -18.63 7.16 12.78
C ALA A 193 -19.12 6.33 11.57
N VAL A 194 -18.32 5.37 11.09
CA VAL A 194 -18.73 4.45 10.03
C VAL A 194 -19.91 3.58 10.48
N ALA A 195 -19.89 3.10 11.72
CA ALA A 195 -20.98 2.29 12.26
C ALA A 195 -22.31 3.05 12.34
N ARG A 196 -22.29 4.30 12.83
CA ARG A 196 -23.47 5.17 12.84
C ARG A 196 -24.02 5.43 11.44
N LEU A 197 -23.14 5.57 10.43
CA LEU A 197 -23.56 5.78 9.05
C LEU A 197 -24.17 4.51 8.44
N ALA A 198 -23.57 3.35 8.70
CA ALA A 198 -24.08 2.05 8.28
C ALA A 198 -25.35 1.62 9.04
N GLY A 199 -25.69 2.30 10.14
CA GLY A 199 -26.81 1.99 11.00
C GLY A 199 -26.62 0.69 11.78
N VAL A 200 -25.39 0.46 12.26
CA VAL A 200 -25.05 -0.74 13.04
C VAL A 200 -24.48 -0.37 14.41
N GLY A 201 -24.82 -1.18 15.41
CA GLY A 201 -24.38 -0.97 16.79
C GLY A 201 -25.37 -0.21 17.65
N PRO A 202 -24.95 0.12 18.89
CA PRO A 202 -25.85 0.65 19.91
C PRO A 202 -26.09 2.17 19.82
N ASP A 203 -25.31 2.90 19.01
CA ASP A 203 -25.54 4.34 18.80
C ASP A 203 -26.73 4.61 17.89
N ALA A 204 -27.37 5.75 18.09
CA ALA A 204 -28.34 6.27 17.14
C ALA A 204 -27.71 6.39 15.73
N PRO A 205 -28.36 5.86 14.68
CA PRO A 205 -27.84 5.92 13.34
C PRO A 205 -27.92 7.34 12.79
N VAL A 206 -27.02 7.70 11.87
CA VAL A 206 -27.12 8.98 11.17
C VAL A 206 -28.41 9.03 10.37
N ALA A 207 -29.19 10.10 10.55
CA ALA A 207 -30.39 10.36 9.78
C ALA A 207 -30.05 10.55 8.28
N MET A 208 -30.67 9.74 7.43
CA MET A 208 -30.56 9.73 5.97
C MET A 208 -31.70 8.89 5.39
N THR A 209 -31.90 8.95 4.07
CA THR A 209 -32.88 8.09 3.41
C THR A 209 -32.51 6.59 3.51
N PRO A 210 -33.50 5.68 3.52
CA PRO A 210 -33.24 4.23 3.49
C PRO A 210 -32.40 3.80 2.28
N GLY A 211 -32.60 4.44 1.13
CA GLY A 211 -31.83 4.19 -0.10
C GLY A 211 -30.35 4.54 0.05
N THR A 212 -30.03 5.70 0.63
CA THR A 212 -28.64 6.08 0.94
C THR A 212 -27.98 5.06 1.86
N ARG A 213 -28.67 4.66 2.95
CA ARG A 213 -28.11 3.67 3.88
C ARG A 213 -27.88 2.32 3.21
N ALA A 214 -28.83 1.85 2.40
CA ALA A 214 -28.70 0.60 1.65
C ALA A 214 -27.49 0.64 0.70
N LEU A 215 -27.28 1.77 0.00
CA LEU A 215 -26.15 1.95 -0.90
C LEU A 215 -24.81 1.96 -0.16
N VAL A 216 -24.72 2.66 0.98
CA VAL A 216 -23.52 2.62 1.84
C VAL A 216 -23.25 1.20 2.31
N ARG A 217 -24.25 0.49 2.83
CA ARG A 217 -24.10 -0.91 3.28
C ARG A 217 -23.70 -1.84 2.14
N ALA A 218 -24.24 -1.65 0.93
CA ALA A 218 -23.85 -2.41 -0.26
C ALA A 218 -22.37 -2.22 -0.60
N GLY A 219 -21.86 -0.98 -0.54
CA GLY A 219 -20.44 -0.71 -0.75
C GLY A 219 -19.54 -1.30 0.35
N LEU A 220 -19.95 -1.21 1.63
CA LEU A 220 -19.22 -1.82 2.74
C LEU A 220 -19.20 -3.36 2.66
N ARG A 221 -20.29 -3.98 2.22
CA ARG A 221 -20.36 -5.42 1.95
C ARG A 221 -19.45 -5.80 0.78
N GLY A 222 -19.52 -5.04 -0.32
CA GLY A 222 -18.64 -5.23 -1.47
C GLY A 222 -17.16 -5.14 -1.13
N ALA A 223 -16.78 -4.26 -0.20
CA ALA A 223 -15.40 -4.17 0.28
C ALA A 223 -14.88 -5.48 0.91
N ALA A 224 -15.76 -6.23 1.58
CA ALA A 224 -15.47 -7.52 2.19
C ALA A 224 -15.55 -8.69 1.19
N ASP A 225 -16.40 -8.56 0.16
CA ASP A 225 -16.64 -9.63 -0.81
C ASP A 225 -15.64 -9.63 -1.97
N TYR A 226 -15.37 -8.46 -2.55
CA TYR A 226 -14.57 -8.32 -3.78
C TYR A 226 -13.62 -7.10 -3.77
N GLY A 227 -13.68 -6.27 -2.72
CA GLY A 227 -12.80 -5.12 -2.55
C GLY A 227 -11.48 -5.43 -1.84
N PRO A 228 -10.82 -4.42 -1.25
CA PRO A 228 -9.53 -4.58 -0.57
C PRO A 228 -9.54 -5.57 0.61
N ALA A 229 -10.72 -5.97 1.08
CA ALA A 229 -10.91 -6.91 2.18
C ALA A 229 -11.51 -8.26 1.74
N ALA A 230 -11.45 -8.60 0.44
CA ALA A 230 -11.94 -9.87 -0.12
C ALA A 230 -11.38 -11.13 0.59
N THR A 231 -10.23 -11.02 1.27
CA THR A 231 -9.67 -12.09 2.11
C THR A 231 -10.62 -12.54 3.22
N LEU A 232 -11.51 -11.67 3.71
CA LEU A 232 -12.55 -12.06 4.68
C LEU A 232 -13.48 -13.12 4.08
N ARG A 233 -14.04 -12.85 2.90
CA ARG A 233 -14.90 -13.79 2.18
C ARG A 233 -14.16 -15.09 1.86
N ALA A 234 -12.91 -15.00 1.41
CA ALA A 234 -12.09 -16.18 1.11
C ALA A 234 -11.86 -17.08 2.35
N ARG A 235 -11.96 -16.53 3.55
CA ARG A 235 -11.87 -17.26 4.84
C ARG A 235 -13.24 -17.61 5.45
N GLY A 236 -14.31 -17.49 4.65
CA GLY A 236 -15.68 -17.81 5.06
C GLY A 236 -16.28 -16.79 6.04
N ALA A 237 -15.70 -15.60 6.18
CA ALA A 237 -16.23 -14.53 7.02
C ALA A 237 -17.10 -13.58 6.19
N SER A 238 -18.20 -13.11 6.78
CA SER A 238 -19.07 -12.10 6.21
C SER A 238 -19.12 -10.89 7.13
N ALA A 239 -18.92 -9.69 6.59
CA ALA A 239 -18.88 -8.45 7.37
C ALA A 239 -19.23 -7.23 6.49
N LEU A 240 -19.64 -6.15 7.14
CA LEU A 240 -19.53 -4.81 6.55
C LEU A 240 -18.12 -4.31 6.82
N VAL A 241 -17.37 -3.95 5.77
CA VAL A 241 -15.98 -3.52 5.91
C VAL A 241 -15.75 -2.16 5.30
N LYS A 242 -14.97 -1.33 6.00
CA LYS A 242 -14.23 -0.26 5.35
C LYS A 242 -12.73 -0.42 5.57
N GLY A 243 -12.02 -0.55 4.46
CA GLY A 243 -10.56 -0.48 4.43
C GLY A 243 -10.06 0.86 3.92
N GLY A 244 -8.81 1.19 4.21
CA GLY A 244 -8.13 2.35 3.67
C GLY A 244 -6.65 2.42 4.06
N THR A 245 -5.92 3.31 3.41
CA THR A 245 -4.56 3.66 3.80
C THR A 245 -4.57 5.12 4.24
N SER A 246 -4.19 5.35 5.49
CA SER A 246 -4.10 6.68 6.09
C SER A 246 -2.64 7.14 6.09
N PRO A 247 -2.33 8.30 5.50
CA PRO A 247 -0.99 8.87 5.59
C PRO A 247 -0.69 9.35 7.01
N LEU A 248 0.56 9.18 7.42
CA LEU A 248 1.12 9.69 8.67
C LEU A 248 2.23 10.72 8.37
N PRO A 249 2.58 11.58 9.34
CA PRO A 249 3.75 12.44 9.24
C PRO A 249 5.02 11.66 8.90
N GLY A 250 5.93 12.28 8.14
CA GLY A 250 7.20 11.67 7.74
C GLY A 250 7.12 10.64 6.62
N GLY A 251 6.06 10.66 5.80
CA GLY A 251 5.92 9.80 4.62
C GLY A 251 5.53 8.34 4.93
N ARG A 252 5.17 8.05 6.19
CA ARG A 252 4.67 6.75 6.63
C ARG A 252 3.17 6.64 6.34
N ALA A 253 2.64 5.42 6.36
CA ALA A 253 1.21 5.20 6.25
C ALA A 253 0.76 4.01 7.10
N VAL A 254 -0.53 3.96 7.41
CA VAL A 254 -1.19 2.88 8.16
C VAL A 254 -2.32 2.33 7.31
N ALA A 255 -2.35 1.02 7.13
CA ALA A 255 -3.49 0.30 6.61
C ALA A 255 -4.51 0.12 7.73
N LEU A 256 -5.73 0.62 7.50
CA LEU A 256 -6.88 0.50 8.40
C LEU A 256 -7.89 -0.47 7.82
N VAL A 257 -8.43 -1.33 8.68
CA VAL A 257 -9.61 -2.17 8.37
C VAL A 257 -10.57 -2.10 9.55
N MET A 258 -11.80 -1.67 9.27
CA MET A 258 -12.93 -1.65 10.20
C MET A 258 -13.95 -2.66 9.70
N ALA A 259 -14.29 -3.67 10.51
CA ALA A 259 -15.20 -4.73 10.14
C ALA A 259 -16.31 -4.91 11.19
N PHE A 260 -17.56 -5.06 10.75
CA PHE A 260 -18.73 -5.33 11.60
C PHE A 260 -19.39 -6.64 11.13
N THR A 261 -19.50 -7.63 12.01
CA THR A 261 -19.95 -8.99 11.67
C THR A 261 -20.97 -9.54 12.70
N PRO A 262 -21.98 -10.32 12.28
CA PRO A 262 -22.42 -10.52 10.89
C PRO A 262 -23.00 -9.22 10.29
N PRO A 263 -23.06 -9.05 8.96
CA PRO A 263 -23.33 -7.74 8.37
C PRO A 263 -24.74 -7.19 8.64
N GLU A 264 -25.73 -8.05 8.89
CA GLU A 264 -27.13 -7.62 9.11
C GLU A 264 -27.41 -7.16 10.53
N ALA A 265 -26.85 -7.86 11.52
CA ALA A 265 -26.95 -7.50 12.93
C ALA A 265 -25.59 -7.74 13.60
N PRO A 266 -24.63 -6.80 13.50
CA PRO A 266 -23.29 -7.04 14.00
C PRO A 266 -23.27 -7.25 15.51
N THR A 267 -22.75 -8.41 15.92
CA THR A 267 -22.48 -8.74 17.32
C THR A 267 -21.01 -8.51 17.68
N ARG A 268 -20.15 -8.33 16.67
CA ARG A 268 -18.72 -8.12 16.83
C ARG A 268 -18.22 -7.02 15.89
N ALA A 269 -17.34 -6.18 16.40
CA ALA A 269 -16.56 -5.25 15.59
C ALA A 269 -15.06 -5.52 15.74
N VAL A 270 -14.34 -5.33 14.64
CA VAL A 270 -12.89 -5.49 14.56
C VAL A 270 -12.29 -4.25 13.93
N LEU A 271 -11.25 -3.71 14.55
CA LEU A 271 -10.42 -2.64 14.01
C LEU A 271 -8.97 -3.11 13.95
N VAL A 272 -8.35 -2.98 12.79
CA VAL A 272 -6.94 -3.28 12.57
C VAL A 272 -6.25 -2.05 12.02
N ALA A 273 -5.11 -1.69 12.62
CA ALA A 273 -4.20 -0.65 12.14
C ALA A 273 -2.79 -1.25 12.01
N ALA A 274 -2.36 -1.48 10.77
CA ALA A 274 -1.07 -2.09 10.47
C ALA A 274 -0.18 -1.10 9.68
N PRO A 275 1.11 -0.94 10.02
CA PRO A 275 2.01 -0.09 9.24
C PRO A 275 2.10 -0.54 7.78
N SER A 276 1.85 0.39 6.85
CA SER A 276 1.96 0.13 5.41
C SER A 276 3.42 -0.12 5.03
N GLY A 277 3.66 -1.12 4.18
CA GLY A 277 5.01 -1.52 3.76
C GLY A 277 5.72 -2.51 4.70
N ALA A 278 5.13 -2.87 5.84
CA ALA A 278 5.68 -3.87 6.77
C ALA A 278 5.36 -5.33 6.38
N GLY A 279 4.80 -5.58 5.19
CA GLY A 279 4.33 -6.92 4.77
C GLY A 279 3.09 -7.44 5.51
N LEU A 280 2.47 -6.60 6.36
CA LEU A 280 1.27 -6.92 7.11
C LEU A 280 0.01 -6.66 6.26
N ASP A 281 -0.81 -7.68 6.11
CA ASP A 281 -2.13 -7.59 5.48
C ASP A 281 -3.20 -7.39 6.56
N ALA A 282 -3.61 -6.14 6.74
CA ALA A 282 -4.63 -5.75 7.71
C ALA A 282 -5.98 -6.46 7.47
N ALA A 283 -6.33 -6.77 6.22
CA ALA A 283 -7.58 -7.46 5.90
C ALA A 283 -7.54 -8.92 6.35
N ALA A 284 -6.41 -9.60 6.18
CA ALA A 284 -6.26 -10.96 6.68
C ALA A 284 -6.23 -11.03 8.21
N ILE A 285 -5.57 -10.08 8.87
CA ILE A 285 -5.62 -9.98 10.34
C ILE A 285 -7.07 -9.78 10.78
N ALA A 286 -7.81 -8.89 10.12
CA ALA A 286 -9.22 -8.69 10.41
C ALA A 286 -10.04 -9.98 10.19
N ALA A 287 -9.77 -10.73 9.11
CA ALA A 287 -10.44 -12.00 8.81
C ALA A 287 -10.25 -13.07 9.89
N ASP A 288 -9.09 -13.10 10.55
CA ASP A 288 -8.84 -14.01 11.68
C ASP A 288 -9.59 -13.56 12.94
N LEU A 289 -9.69 -12.25 13.17
CA LEU A 289 -10.30 -11.67 14.37
C LEU A 289 -11.83 -11.61 14.34
N VAL A 290 -12.45 -11.59 13.15
CA VAL A 290 -13.92 -11.58 13.00
C VAL A 290 -14.56 -12.92 13.37
N ARG A 291 -13.80 -14.03 13.37
CA ARG A 291 -14.32 -15.33 13.77
C ARG A 291 -14.55 -15.39 15.30
N PRO A 292 -15.69 -15.92 15.78
CA PRO A 292 -15.90 -16.11 17.21
C PRO A 292 -14.88 -17.11 17.79
N ALA A 293 -14.45 -16.88 19.04
CA ALA A 293 -13.45 -17.70 19.73
C ALA A 293 -13.83 -19.20 19.80
N GLY A 294 -15.13 -19.53 19.77
CA GLY A 294 -15.62 -20.91 19.72
C GLY A 294 -15.36 -21.66 18.40
N ALA A 295 -15.10 -20.95 17.30
CA ALA A 295 -14.70 -21.56 16.03
C ALA A 295 -13.19 -21.86 15.95
N VAL A 296 -12.43 -21.48 16.99
CA VAL A 296 -11.01 -21.80 17.17
C VAL A 296 -10.85 -23.06 18.03
N ALA A 297 -11.81 -23.34 18.93
CA ALA A 297 -11.84 -24.57 19.73
C ALA A 297 -12.14 -25.83 18.90
N ALA A 298 -12.99 -25.75 17.87
CA ALA A 298 -13.27 -26.88 16.99
C ALA A 298 -12.10 -27.25 16.04
N VAL A 299 -11.14 -26.34 15.83
CA VAL A 299 -9.90 -26.63 15.06
C VAL A 299 -8.75 -27.02 16.00
N ALA A 300 -8.79 -26.60 17.27
CA ALA A 300 -7.84 -27.03 18.29
C ALA A 300 -8.11 -28.46 18.82
N ALA A 301 -9.32 -29.00 18.65
CA ALA A 301 -9.68 -30.37 19.06
C ALA A 301 -9.38 -31.45 18.00
N GLN A 302 -8.96 -31.07 16.79
CA GLN A 302 -8.27 -31.95 15.84
C GLN A 302 -6.83 -31.45 15.66
N ALA A 303 -6.08 -31.52 16.76
CA ALA A 303 -4.66 -31.78 16.63
C ALA A 303 -4.52 -33.11 15.86
N PRO A 304 -3.75 -33.17 14.76
CA PRO A 304 -3.48 -34.45 14.11
C PRO A 304 -2.78 -35.34 15.14
N GLN A 305 -3.37 -36.51 15.40
CA GLN A 305 -2.63 -37.58 16.07
C GLN A 305 -1.38 -37.84 15.25
N ALA A 306 -0.24 -37.96 15.94
CA ALA A 306 1.02 -38.29 15.34
C ALA A 306 0.92 -39.65 14.65
N VAL A 307 0.67 -39.62 13.33
CA VAL A 307 1.02 -40.72 12.45
C VAL A 307 2.54 -40.61 12.28
N PRO A 308 3.33 -41.68 12.53
CA PRO A 308 4.74 -41.65 12.24
C PRO A 308 4.90 -41.53 10.72
N LEU A 309 5.11 -40.30 10.24
CA LEU A 309 5.50 -40.06 8.86
C LEU A 309 6.97 -40.40 8.74
N VAL A 310 7.26 -41.41 7.93
CA VAL A 310 8.58 -41.58 7.33
C VAL A 310 8.95 -40.25 6.69
N ALA A 311 10.03 -39.63 7.18
CA ALA A 311 10.46 -38.32 6.75
C ALA A 311 10.81 -38.34 5.26
N ALA A 312 10.01 -37.66 4.44
CA ALA A 312 10.47 -37.17 3.15
C ALA A 312 11.55 -36.09 3.41
N PRO A 313 12.68 -36.10 2.68
CA PRO A 313 13.80 -35.23 2.99
C PRO A 313 13.41 -33.76 2.87
N VAL A 314 13.67 -33.00 3.94
CA VAL A 314 13.47 -31.56 4.01
C VAL A 314 14.48 -30.90 3.09
N SER A 315 14.07 -30.42 1.93
CA SER A 315 14.93 -29.62 1.06
C SER A 315 15.22 -28.27 1.73
N SER A 316 16.48 -27.84 1.67
CA SER A 316 16.93 -26.55 2.19
C SER A 316 16.11 -25.37 1.62
N PRO A 317 15.97 -24.24 2.34
CA PRO A 317 15.27 -23.08 1.82
C PRO A 317 15.92 -22.59 0.52
N PRO A 318 15.14 -22.24 -0.51
CA PRO A 318 15.69 -21.87 -1.81
C PRO A 318 16.55 -20.61 -1.72
N THR A 319 17.78 -20.73 -2.21
CA THR A 319 18.81 -19.69 -2.15
C THR A 319 18.94 -18.95 -3.47
N ASP A 320 19.58 -17.78 -3.45
CA ASP A 320 19.90 -17.03 -4.68
C ASP A 320 20.84 -17.82 -5.61
N ALA A 321 21.65 -18.73 -5.04
CA ALA A 321 22.47 -19.65 -5.83
C ALA A 321 21.61 -20.64 -6.62
N ALA A 322 20.54 -21.17 -6.02
CA ALA A 322 19.62 -22.07 -6.71
C ALA A 322 18.91 -21.38 -7.89
N LEU A 323 18.44 -20.14 -7.69
CA LEU A 323 17.82 -19.34 -8.76
C LEU A 323 18.81 -19.06 -9.89
N ARG A 324 20.07 -18.73 -9.57
CA ARG A 324 21.14 -18.56 -10.57
C ARG A 324 21.37 -19.82 -11.38
N THR A 325 21.50 -20.97 -10.73
CA THR A 325 21.67 -22.26 -11.41
C THR A 325 20.49 -22.57 -12.32
N ALA A 326 19.25 -22.38 -11.83
CA ALA A 326 18.04 -22.61 -12.61
C ALA A 326 17.89 -21.66 -13.81
N SER A 327 18.45 -20.45 -13.72
CA SER A 327 18.45 -19.48 -14.83
C SER A 327 19.40 -19.88 -15.98
N GLY A 328 20.38 -20.75 -15.73
CA GLY A 328 21.45 -21.04 -16.67
C GLY A 328 22.17 -19.76 -17.11
N PRO A 329 22.51 -19.60 -18.40
CA PRO A 329 23.12 -18.37 -18.92
C PRO A 329 22.13 -17.21 -19.11
N THR A 330 20.83 -17.44 -18.88
CA THR A 330 19.79 -16.47 -19.24
C THR A 330 19.69 -15.36 -18.20
N THR A 331 19.87 -14.13 -18.65
CA THR A 331 19.74 -12.93 -17.82
C THR A 331 18.79 -11.93 -18.48
N VAL A 332 18.21 -11.05 -17.66
CA VAL A 332 17.34 -9.94 -18.06
C VAL A 332 17.95 -8.65 -17.53
N ARG A 333 18.16 -7.66 -18.39
CA ARG A 333 18.60 -6.32 -18.01
C ARG A 333 17.37 -5.47 -17.71
N VAL A 334 17.20 -5.06 -16.47
CA VAL A 334 16.02 -4.32 -16.02
C VAL A 334 16.38 -2.88 -15.70
N GLY A 335 15.66 -1.95 -16.32
CA GLY A 335 15.72 -0.53 -15.98
C GLY A 335 14.90 -0.23 -14.73
N VAL A 336 15.57 0.15 -13.65
CA VAL A 336 14.99 0.55 -12.36
C VAL A 336 14.97 2.07 -12.26
N ALA A 337 13.77 2.65 -12.14
CA ALA A 337 13.62 4.09 -11.99
C ALA A 337 14.07 4.55 -10.59
N LEU A 338 14.99 5.52 -10.54
CA LEU A 338 15.46 6.13 -9.30
C LEU A 338 14.69 7.41 -8.98
N ALA A 339 14.65 7.78 -7.70
CA ALA A 339 13.94 8.98 -7.22
C ALA A 339 14.46 10.31 -7.85
N ASN A 340 15.67 10.31 -8.40
CA ASN A 340 16.27 11.45 -9.09
C ASN A 340 15.97 11.48 -10.61
N GLY A 341 15.06 10.63 -11.10
CA GLY A 341 14.66 10.55 -12.50
C GLY A 341 15.64 9.81 -13.42
N LYS A 342 16.75 9.29 -12.89
CA LYS A 342 17.69 8.44 -13.64
C LYS A 342 17.22 6.98 -13.62
N VAL A 343 17.67 6.20 -14.60
CA VAL A 343 17.44 4.75 -14.65
C VAL A 343 18.74 4.03 -14.29
N ARG A 344 18.68 3.10 -13.34
CA ARG A 344 19.75 2.14 -13.05
C ARG A 344 19.46 0.85 -13.81
N ILE A 345 20.45 0.29 -14.50
CA ILE A 345 20.28 -0.97 -15.22
C ILE A 345 20.84 -2.10 -14.37
N ASP A 346 19.97 -2.98 -13.90
CA ASP A 346 20.34 -4.16 -13.11
C ASP A 346 20.27 -5.39 -14.02
N THR A 347 21.35 -6.18 -14.11
CA THR A 347 21.35 -7.46 -14.84
C THR A 347 21.03 -8.59 -13.88
N LEU A 348 19.89 -9.24 -14.07
CA LEU A 348 19.37 -10.26 -13.17
C LEU A 348 19.33 -11.63 -13.87
N PRO A 349 19.70 -12.72 -13.18
CA PRO A 349 19.36 -14.07 -13.60
C PRO A 349 17.84 -14.20 -13.80
N LEU A 350 17.39 -14.92 -14.83
CA LEU A 350 15.96 -15.01 -15.18
C LEU A 350 15.06 -15.43 -14.01
N GLU A 351 15.45 -16.43 -13.23
CA GLU A 351 14.63 -16.91 -12.12
C GLU A 351 14.68 -15.98 -10.90
N ASP A 352 15.76 -15.22 -10.72
CA ASP A 352 15.78 -14.14 -9.73
C ASP A 352 14.79 -13.04 -10.14
N TYR A 353 14.80 -12.64 -11.42
CA TYR A 353 13.82 -11.72 -11.99
C TYR A 353 12.38 -12.21 -11.80
N VAL A 354 12.08 -13.45 -12.19
CA VAL A 354 10.75 -14.06 -12.04
C VAL A 354 10.30 -14.01 -10.57
N SER A 355 11.16 -14.40 -9.63
CA SER A 355 10.82 -14.39 -8.20
C SER A 355 10.54 -12.97 -7.66
N ARG A 356 11.22 -11.95 -8.17
CA ARG A 356 11.00 -10.54 -7.79
C ARG A 356 9.73 -9.97 -8.38
N VAL A 357 9.36 -10.40 -9.59
CA VAL A 357 8.09 -10.00 -10.22
C VAL A 357 6.91 -10.71 -9.56
N ILE A 358 7.00 -12.00 -9.21
CA ILE A 358 5.96 -12.67 -8.41
C ILE A 358 5.75 -11.92 -7.10
N SER A 359 6.83 -11.43 -6.48
CA SER A 359 6.75 -10.65 -5.24
C SER A 359 6.20 -9.23 -5.45
N GLY A 360 6.24 -8.70 -6.67
CA GLY A 360 5.76 -7.35 -7.01
C GLY A 360 4.36 -7.29 -7.59
N GLU A 361 3.93 -8.33 -8.30
CA GLU A 361 2.66 -8.40 -9.04
C GLU A 361 1.75 -9.53 -8.56
N GLY A 362 2.33 -10.56 -7.94
CA GLY A 362 1.60 -11.70 -7.41
C GLY A 362 0.98 -11.42 -6.05
N GLN A 363 -0.16 -12.06 -5.80
CA GLN A 363 -0.82 -11.98 -4.51
C GLN A 363 -0.04 -12.83 -3.47
N PRO A 364 0.50 -12.26 -2.37
CA PRO A 364 1.44 -12.96 -1.49
C PRO A 364 0.92 -14.26 -0.83
N ARG A 365 -0.40 -14.43 -0.74
CA ARG A 365 -1.05 -15.62 -0.17
C ARG A 365 -1.83 -16.47 -1.20
N ALA A 366 -1.59 -16.27 -2.49
CA ALA A 366 -2.13 -17.21 -3.47
C ALA A 366 -1.57 -18.62 -3.19
N GLY A 367 -2.29 -19.65 -3.62
CA GLY A 367 -1.79 -21.04 -3.51
C GLY A 367 -0.55 -21.24 -4.37
N ALA A 368 0.26 -22.26 -4.04
CA ALA A 368 1.48 -22.58 -4.79
C ALA A 368 1.22 -22.68 -6.30
N ALA A 369 0.17 -23.40 -6.71
CA ALA A 369 -0.23 -23.51 -8.12
C ALA A 369 -0.51 -22.16 -8.81
N ALA A 370 -1.04 -21.18 -8.08
CA ALA A 370 -1.28 -19.84 -8.64
C ALA A 370 0.02 -19.05 -8.79
N HIS A 371 0.97 -19.19 -7.85
CA HIS A 371 2.30 -18.60 -7.98
C HIS A 371 3.13 -19.28 -9.07
N GLU A 372 3.01 -20.60 -9.21
CA GLU A 372 3.63 -21.38 -10.28
C GLU A 372 3.07 -20.96 -11.66
N ALA A 373 1.74 -20.87 -11.80
CA ALA A 373 1.13 -20.36 -13.03
C ALA A 373 1.58 -18.92 -13.34
N LEU A 374 1.63 -18.05 -12.32
CA LEU A 374 2.13 -16.70 -12.47
C LEU A 374 3.62 -16.67 -12.85
N ALA A 375 4.44 -17.56 -12.29
CA ALA A 375 5.86 -17.68 -12.63
C ALA A 375 6.06 -17.98 -14.13
N ILE A 376 5.25 -18.90 -14.67
CA ILE A 376 5.23 -19.23 -16.11
C ILE A 376 4.87 -17.98 -16.92
N VAL A 377 3.73 -17.34 -16.61
CA VAL A 377 3.27 -16.13 -17.32
C VAL A 377 4.34 -15.03 -17.30
N ILE A 378 4.98 -14.81 -16.14
CA ILE A 378 6.03 -13.81 -15.99
C ILE A 378 7.22 -14.13 -16.88
N ARG A 379 7.68 -15.38 -16.89
CA ARG A 379 8.83 -15.83 -17.67
C ARG A 379 8.57 -15.71 -19.17
N THR A 380 7.39 -16.13 -19.61
CA THR A 380 6.94 -16.04 -21.00
C THR A 380 6.90 -14.60 -21.47
N PHE A 381 6.32 -13.71 -20.66
CA PHE A 381 6.34 -12.27 -20.96
C PHE A 381 7.77 -11.74 -21.06
N ALA A 382 8.64 -12.06 -20.10
CA ALA A 382 9.99 -11.54 -20.04
C ALA A 382 10.83 -11.91 -21.27
N LEU A 383 10.76 -13.18 -21.69
CA LEU A 383 11.50 -13.68 -22.84
C LEU A 383 10.95 -13.17 -24.16
N ALA A 384 9.62 -13.09 -24.30
CA ALA A 384 8.98 -12.56 -25.51
C ALA A 384 9.23 -11.05 -25.68
N ASN A 385 9.45 -10.32 -24.58
CA ASN A 385 9.53 -8.86 -24.57
C ASN A 385 10.92 -8.30 -24.24
N ARG A 386 11.98 -9.12 -24.26
CA ARG A 386 13.37 -8.77 -23.86
C ARG A 386 14.04 -7.60 -24.61
N HIS A 387 13.35 -6.94 -25.52
CA HIS A 387 13.86 -5.85 -26.35
C HIS A 387 12.98 -4.59 -26.33
N ARG A 388 12.03 -4.50 -25.39
CA ARG A 388 11.10 -3.36 -25.30
C ARG A 388 11.79 -2.03 -25.05
N HIS A 389 12.94 -2.04 -24.37
CA HIS A 389 13.73 -0.85 -24.08
C HIS A 389 15.12 -0.87 -24.72
N ARG A 390 15.24 -1.51 -25.91
CA ARG A 390 16.53 -1.64 -26.62
C ARG A 390 17.19 -0.30 -26.92
N ALA A 391 16.39 0.76 -27.12
CA ALA A 391 16.89 2.10 -27.43
C ALA A 391 17.50 2.78 -26.19
N GLU A 392 17.03 2.39 -25.01
CA GLU A 392 17.46 2.87 -23.70
C GLU A 392 18.56 1.98 -23.08
N GLY A 393 18.93 0.88 -23.74
CA GLY A 393 20.04 0.02 -23.35
C GLY A 393 19.69 -1.13 -22.39
N TYR A 394 18.40 -1.39 -22.15
CA TYR A 394 17.95 -2.47 -21.28
C TYR A 394 16.75 -3.23 -21.89
N ASP A 395 16.32 -4.32 -21.24
CA ASP A 395 15.35 -5.25 -21.82
C ASP A 395 13.93 -4.90 -21.39
N LEU A 396 13.70 -4.74 -20.07
CA LEU A 396 12.40 -4.47 -19.43
C LEU A 396 12.52 -3.41 -18.31
N CYS A 397 11.43 -2.74 -17.91
CA CYS A 397 11.44 -1.80 -16.77
C CYS A 397 10.72 -2.33 -15.53
N ASP A 398 11.06 -1.83 -14.34
CA ASP A 398 10.47 -2.26 -13.05
C ASP A 398 9.14 -1.59 -12.67
N SER A 399 8.41 -1.07 -13.68
CA SER A 399 7.11 -0.43 -13.53
C SER A 399 6.00 -1.26 -14.17
N THR A 400 4.75 -0.86 -13.94
CA THR A 400 3.57 -1.50 -14.54
C THR A 400 3.52 -1.46 -16.08
N HIS A 401 4.44 -0.71 -16.72
CA HIS A 401 4.62 -0.73 -18.17
C HIS A 401 5.23 -2.06 -18.67
N CYS A 402 6.08 -2.70 -17.86
CA CYS A 402 6.62 -4.03 -18.11
C CYS A 402 6.22 -4.96 -16.97
N GLN A 403 7.04 -5.06 -15.91
CA GLN A 403 6.73 -5.89 -14.76
C GLN A 403 7.34 -5.30 -13.48
N VAL A 404 6.54 -5.18 -12.42
CA VAL A 404 6.95 -4.57 -11.16
C VAL A 404 7.80 -5.54 -10.34
N MET A 405 9.01 -5.12 -9.97
CA MET A 405 9.88 -5.89 -9.08
C MET A 405 9.79 -5.45 -7.62
N ARG A 406 9.86 -6.43 -6.71
CA ARG A 406 10.06 -6.27 -5.26
C ARG A 406 11.11 -7.26 -4.76
N PRO A 407 11.69 -7.05 -3.56
CA PRO A 407 12.56 -8.06 -2.94
C PRO A 407 11.87 -9.42 -2.91
N SER A 408 12.55 -10.45 -3.40
CA SER A 408 11.96 -11.78 -3.57
C SER A 408 11.59 -12.41 -2.24
N LEU A 409 10.35 -12.90 -2.14
CA LEU A 409 9.84 -13.65 -0.99
C LEU A 409 10.15 -15.15 -1.14
N LYS A 410 10.12 -15.91 -0.03
CA LYS A 410 10.39 -17.37 -0.05
C LYS A 410 9.47 -18.10 -1.04
N MET A 411 8.15 -17.87 -0.97
CA MET A 411 7.18 -18.52 -1.86
C MET A 411 7.43 -18.21 -3.34
N ALA A 412 7.94 -17.01 -3.64
CA ALA A 412 8.22 -16.60 -5.01
C ALA A 412 9.46 -17.31 -5.55
N ARG A 413 10.46 -17.54 -4.69
CA ARG A 413 11.62 -18.39 -5.03
C ARG A 413 11.21 -19.84 -5.25
N GLU A 414 10.31 -20.36 -4.41
CA GLU A 414 9.78 -21.72 -4.53
C GLU A 414 9.02 -21.90 -5.84
N ALA A 415 8.10 -21.00 -6.18
CA ALA A 415 7.32 -21.05 -7.41
C ALA A 415 8.18 -20.88 -8.69
N ALA A 416 9.16 -19.98 -8.65
CA ALA A 416 10.11 -19.79 -9.75
C ALA A 416 10.91 -21.08 -10.02
N LEU A 417 11.44 -21.71 -8.96
CA LEU A 417 12.19 -22.96 -9.07
C LEU A 417 11.32 -24.16 -9.48
N ALA A 418 10.11 -24.27 -8.93
CA ALA A 418 9.18 -25.36 -9.24
C ALA A 418 8.78 -25.39 -10.71
N THR A 419 8.81 -24.24 -11.39
CA THR A 419 8.43 -24.08 -12.80
C THR A 419 9.60 -23.67 -13.69
N ALA A 420 10.84 -23.83 -13.23
CA ALA A 420 12.01 -23.39 -13.97
C ALA A 420 12.05 -24.01 -15.38
N GLY A 421 12.25 -23.16 -16.39
CA GLY A 421 12.25 -23.57 -17.80
C GLY A 421 10.88 -23.70 -18.47
N TRP A 422 9.77 -23.52 -17.75
CA TRP A 422 8.42 -23.59 -18.33
C TRP A 422 7.98 -22.20 -18.80
N VAL A 423 7.45 -22.11 -20.03
CA VAL A 423 6.97 -20.89 -20.70
C VAL A 423 5.65 -21.12 -21.41
#